data_AF-A0AAN8ZPI6-F1
#
_entry.id   AF-A0AAN8ZPI6-F1
#
_cell.length_a   1.000
_cell.length_b   1.000
_cell.length_c   1.000
_cell.angle_alpha   90.00
_cell.angle_beta   90.00
_cell.angle_gamma   90.00
#
_symmetry.space_group_name_H-M   'P 1'
#
loop_
_entity.id
_entity.type
_entity.pdbx_description
1 polymer ?
#
loop_
_entity_poly.entity_id
_entity_poly.type
_entity_poly.pdbx_seq_one_letter_code
_entity_poly.pdbx_strand_id
1 'polypeptide(L)'
;MSEVEWSVENEIQLFYAMMGHKPVGVNKHFQMMFIHDKLSTSLNCELSSQTIWKKLETLYDLSALDESDKLPFPNDENDFNLPDGEFSDLLDEKSKVELKEDEKEGRGRGRPPKKEKERPDEGSRPDRIREIKDEDEDTPRRPGKRGRDSKPSSPAHTPSSKRRRN
;
A
#
# COMPACT_ATOMS: atom_id res chain seq x y z
N MET A 1 -13.17 -3.71 -23.04
CA MET A 1 -11.70 -3.82 -23.22
C MET A 1 -11.46 -4.90 -24.26
N SER A 2 -10.64 -4.60 -25.25
CA SER A 2 -10.30 -5.52 -26.34
C SER A 2 -9.47 -6.70 -25.83
N GLU A 3 -9.83 -7.90 -26.23
CA GLU A 3 -8.99 -9.09 -26.06
C GLU A 3 -8.03 -9.18 -27.25
N VAL A 4 -6.74 -9.36 -26.98
CA VAL A 4 -5.71 -9.49 -28.03
C VAL A 4 -5.61 -10.93 -28.45
N GLU A 5 -5.72 -11.16 -29.76
CA GLU A 5 -5.28 -12.41 -30.36
C GLU A 5 -3.75 -12.42 -30.39
N TRP A 6 -3.13 -13.35 -29.66
CA TRP A 6 -1.67 -13.51 -29.63
C TRP A 6 -1.19 -14.26 -30.87
N SER A 7 -1.09 -13.55 -31.99
CA SER A 7 -0.38 -14.01 -33.18
C SER A 7 1.13 -13.83 -33.00
N VAL A 8 1.93 -14.55 -33.81
CA VAL A 8 3.39 -14.40 -33.82
C VAL A 8 3.81 -12.95 -34.06
N GLU A 9 3.09 -12.23 -34.93
CA GLU A 9 3.36 -10.81 -35.18
C GLU A 9 3.13 -9.94 -33.93
N ASN A 10 2.05 -10.19 -33.19
CA ASN A 10 1.75 -9.45 -31.96
C ASN A 10 2.74 -9.79 -30.83
N GLU A 11 3.24 -11.02 -30.78
CA GLU A 11 4.34 -11.41 -29.87
C GLU A 11 5.65 -10.71 -30.23
N ILE A 12 5.97 -10.58 -31.52
CA ILE A 12 7.13 -9.80 -31.97
C ILE A 12 7.01 -8.35 -31.51
N GLN A 13 5.83 -7.73 -31.64
CA GLN A 13 5.61 -6.37 -31.13
C GLN A 13 5.75 -6.29 -29.60
N LEU A 14 5.31 -7.31 -28.86
CA LEU A 14 5.53 -7.40 -27.42
C LEU A 14 7.03 -7.42 -27.09
N PHE A 15 7.85 -8.19 -27.81
CA PHE A 15 9.30 -8.23 -27.59
C PHE A 15 9.96 -6.89 -27.91
N TYR A 16 9.51 -6.18 -28.95
CA TYR A 16 9.98 -4.82 -29.24
C TYR A 16 9.59 -3.84 -28.12
N ALA A 17 8.38 -3.93 -27.58
CA ALA A 17 7.93 -3.10 -26.47
C ALA A 17 8.72 -3.37 -25.17
N MET A 18 9.15 -4.61 -24.95
CA MET A 18 9.99 -5.03 -23.82
C MET A 18 11.45 -4.62 -23.94
N MET A 19 11.94 -4.18 -25.12
CA MET A 19 13.32 -3.75 -25.25
C MET A 19 13.63 -2.58 -24.33
N GLY A 20 14.54 -2.80 -23.37
CA GLY A 20 14.92 -1.83 -22.35
C GLY A 20 13.97 -1.74 -21.14
N HIS A 21 12.92 -2.56 -21.08
CA HIS A 21 11.97 -2.61 -19.97
C HIS A 21 11.90 -4.02 -19.39
N LYS A 22 12.18 -4.14 -18.08
CA LYS A 22 12.15 -5.43 -17.39
C LYS A 22 10.81 -5.56 -16.64
N PRO A 23 9.92 -6.50 -17.01
CA PRO A 23 8.62 -6.68 -16.34
C PRO A 23 8.74 -7.41 -14.98
N VAL A 24 9.90 -7.40 -14.34
CA VAL A 24 10.15 -8.01 -13.03
C VAL A 24 11.02 -7.08 -12.19
N GLY A 25 11.14 -7.36 -10.90
CA GLY A 25 11.84 -6.56 -9.91
C GLY A 25 10.93 -5.58 -9.17
N VAL A 26 11.52 -4.78 -8.29
CA VAL A 26 10.78 -3.83 -7.43
C VAL A 26 9.93 -2.84 -8.24
N ASN A 27 10.38 -2.45 -9.43
CA ASN A 27 9.69 -1.48 -10.29
C ASN A 27 8.84 -2.13 -11.40
N LYS A 28 8.49 -3.43 -11.27
CA LYS A 28 7.81 -4.19 -12.33
C LYS A 28 6.52 -3.57 -12.85
N HIS A 29 5.73 -2.93 -11.99
CA HIS A 29 4.49 -2.27 -12.39
C HIS A 29 4.73 -1.00 -13.23
N PHE A 30 5.76 -0.22 -12.91
CA PHE A 30 6.14 0.95 -13.71
C PHE A 30 6.70 0.53 -15.07
N GLN A 31 7.55 -0.49 -15.08
CA GLN A 31 8.07 -1.04 -16.33
C GLN A 31 6.95 -1.59 -17.21
N MET A 32 5.96 -2.25 -16.60
CA MET A 32 4.79 -2.72 -17.32
C MET A 32 3.97 -1.57 -17.92
N MET A 33 3.86 -0.43 -17.25
CA MET A 33 3.16 0.74 -17.81
C MET A 33 3.82 1.21 -19.12
N PHE A 34 5.17 1.23 -19.18
CA PHE A 34 5.88 1.57 -20.40
C PHE A 34 5.70 0.52 -21.51
N ILE A 35 5.75 -0.78 -21.15
CA ILE A 35 5.52 -1.87 -22.11
C ILE A 35 4.10 -1.78 -22.66
N HIS A 36 3.12 -1.55 -21.80
CA HIS A 36 1.70 -1.42 -22.15
C HIS A 36 1.45 -0.24 -23.09
N ASP A 37 2.02 0.93 -22.81
CA ASP A 37 1.89 2.13 -23.64
C ASP A 37 2.49 1.92 -25.03
N LYS A 38 3.71 1.36 -25.08
CA LYS A 38 4.39 1.01 -26.34
C LYS A 38 3.60 -0.01 -27.16
N LEU A 39 3.11 -1.07 -26.52
CA LEU A 39 2.38 -2.14 -27.20
C LEU A 39 1.01 -1.67 -27.70
N SER A 40 0.30 -0.87 -26.90
CA SER A 40 -0.98 -0.28 -27.29
C SER A 40 -0.82 0.65 -28.50
N THR A 41 0.29 1.39 -28.54
CA THR A 41 0.67 2.24 -29.69
C THR A 41 1.00 1.41 -30.92
N SER A 42 1.77 0.32 -30.80
CA SER A 42 2.15 -0.51 -31.96
C SER A 42 0.96 -1.27 -32.55
N LEU A 43 0.04 -1.75 -31.71
CA LEU A 43 -1.14 -2.50 -32.15
C LEU A 43 -2.34 -1.59 -32.48
N ASN A 44 -2.24 -0.29 -32.20
CA ASN A 44 -3.33 0.69 -32.34
C ASN A 44 -4.63 0.23 -31.66
N CYS A 45 -4.50 -0.43 -30.50
CA CYS A 45 -5.64 -0.92 -29.74
C CYS A 45 -5.46 -0.73 -28.25
N GLU A 46 -6.57 -0.58 -27.54
CA GLU A 46 -6.56 -0.35 -26.10
C GLU A 46 -6.47 -1.68 -25.36
N LEU A 47 -5.33 -1.92 -24.69
CA LEU A 47 -5.04 -3.17 -23.99
C LEU A 47 -5.26 -3.06 -22.50
N SER A 48 -5.55 -4.17 -21.85
CA SER A 48 -5.37 -4.28 -20.39
C SER A 48 -3.96 -4.76 -20.09
N SER A 49 -3.30 -4.13 -19.12
CA SER A 49 -1.99 -4.58 -18.63
C SER A 49 -2.05 -6.02 -18.10
N GLN A 50 -3.20 -6.47 -17.60
CA GLN A 50 -3.40 -7.85 -17.16
C GLN A 50 -3.23 -8.87 -18.29
N THR A 51 -3.63 -8.53 -19.51
CA THR A 51 -3.48 -9.42 -20.67
C THR A 51 -2.01 -9.62 -21.02
N ILE A 52 -1.20 -8.56 -20.86
CA ILE A 52 0.25 -8.60 -21.08
C ILE A 52 0.92 -9.47 -20.00
N TRP A 53 0.55 -9.28 -18.72
CA TRP A 53 1.03 -10.13 -17.62
C TRP A 53 0.75 -11.61 -17.87
N LYS A 54 -0.51 -11.96 -18.18
CA LYS A 54 -0.88 -13.34 -18.50
C LYS A 54 -0.05 -13.90 -19.64
N LYS A 55 0.18 -13.12 -20.70
CA LYS A 55 1.01 -13.58 -21.82
C LYS A 55 2.44 -13.82 -21.40
N LEU A 56 3.03 -12.91 -20.62
CA LEU A 56 4.41 -13.06 -20.12
C LEU A 56 4.56 -14.26 -19.19
N GLU A 57 3.57 -14.56 -18.35
CA GLU A 57 3.55 -15.77 -17.51
C GLU A 57 3.52 -17.06 -18.33
N THR A 58 2.94 -17.06 -19.54
CA THR A 58 3.00 -18.24 -20.42
C THR A 58 4.36 -18.42 -21.10
N LEU A 59 5.14 -17.35 -21.25
CA LEU A 59 6.42 -17.35 -21.95
C LEU A 59 7.61 -17.49 -21.01
N TYR A 60 7.49 -16.96 -19.79
CA TYR A 60 8.56 -16.84 -18.81
C TYR A 60 8.09 -17.24 -17.42
N ASP A 61 9.01 -17.82 -16.65
CA ASP A 61 8.85 -17.94 -15.21
C ASP A 61 9.14 -16.58 -14.54
N LEU A 62 8.10 -15.76 -14.39
CA LEU A 62 8.24 -14.42 -13.82
C LEU A 62 8.64 -14.46 -12.33
N SER A 63 8.24 -15.49 -11.59
CA SER A 63 8.56 -15.64 -10.17
C SER A 63 10.05 -15.86 -9.96
N ALA A 64 10.63 -16.81 -10.68
CA ALA A 64 12.08 -17.06 -10.62
C ALA A 64 12.91 -15.84 -11.09
N LEU A 65 12.39 -15.08 -12.06
CA LEU A 65 13.02 -13.85 -12.54
C LEU A 65 12.93 -12.68 -11.54
N ASP A 66 11.84 -12.59 -10.77
CA ASP A 66 11.64 -11.59 -9.71
C ASP A 66 12.61 -11.86 -8.54
N GLU A 67 12.73 -13.12 -8.11
CA GLU A 67 13.61 -13.53 -7.01
C GLU A 67 15.10 -13.38 -7.34
N SER A 68 15.47 -13.57 -8.60
CA SER A 68 16.86 -13.40 -9.06
C SER A 68 17.25 -11.93 -9.31
N ASP A 69 16.30 -11.00 -9.24
CA ASP A 69 16.57 -9.58 -9.42
C ASP A 69 17.31 -9.00 -8.21
N LYS A 70 18.61 -8.81 -8.36
CA LYS A 70 19.45 -8.22 -7.32
C LYS A 70 19.20 -6.72 -7.26
N LEU A 71 18.73 -6.25 -6.11
CA LEU A 71 18.48 -4.82 -5.91
C LEU A 71 19.80 -4.04 -5.95
N PRO A 72 19.81 -2.86 -6.61
CA PRO A 72 21.00 -2.02 -6.68
C PRO A 72 21.28 -1.29 -5.35
N PHE A 73 20.37 -1.38 -4.39
CA PHE A 73 20.50 -0.83 -3.05
C PHE A 73 20.39 -1.95 -2.02
N PRO A 74 21.06 -1.80 -0.85
CA PRO A 74 20.90 -2.74 0.26
C PRO A 74 19.43 -2.80 0.69
N ASN A 75 18.84 -3.98 0.66
CA ASN A 75 17.47 -4.24 1.11
C ASN A 75 17.51 -5.24 2.26
N ASP A 76 18.28 -4.90 3.29
CA ASP A 76 18.38 -5.71 4.50
C ASP A 76 17.10 -5.52 5.32
N GLU A 77 16.48 -6.64 5.71
CA GLU A 77 15.36 -6.63 6.65
C GLU A 77 15.88 -6.17 8.02
N ASN A 78 15.43 -5.00 8.46
CA ASN A 78 15.78 -4.44 9.76
C ASN A 78 14.50 -4.14 10.54
N ASP A 79 14.54 -4.34 11.86
CA ASP A 79 13.45 -3.92 12.72
C ASP A 79 13.26 -2.40 12.60
N PHE A 80 12.00 -1.98 12.45
CA PHE A 80 11.67 -0.57 12.41
C PHE A 80 11.96 0.07 13.77
N ASN A 81 12.90 1.01 13.78
CA ASN A 81 13.20 1.83 14.95
C ASN A 81 12.95 3.29 14.60
N LEU A 82 12.26 4.01 15.48
CA LEU A 82 12.08 5.44 15.32
C LEU A 82 13.40 6.17 15.59
N PRO A 83 13.73 7.23 14.85
CA PRO A 83 14.90 8.05 15.13
C PRO A 83 14.83 8.63 16.55
N ASP A 84 15.84 8.33 17.38
CA ASP A 84 15.93 8.78 18.77
C ASP A 84 15.87 10.31 18.89
N GLY A 85 16.37 11.05 17.90
CA GLY A 85 16.40 12.52 17.94
C GLY A 85 15.02 13.21 17.84
N GLU A 86 14.02 12.57 17.24
CA GLU A 86 12.73 13.20 16.93
C GLU A 86 11.57 12.70 17.80
N PHE A 87 11.67 11.46 18.29
CA PHE A 87 10.54 10.78 18.92
C PHE A 87 10.82 10.27 20.34
N SER A 88 12.04 10.46 20.88
CA SER A 88 12.38 9.98 22.24
C SER A 88 11.41 10.50 23.30
N ASP A 89 11.08 11.80 23.28
CA ASP A 89 10.19 12.40 24.28
C ASP A 89 8.77 11.78 24.23
N LEU A 90 8.27 11.48 23.03
CA LEU A 90 6.96 10.86 22.82
C LEU A 90 6.96 9.38 23.22
N LEU A 91 8.06 8.66 22.96
CA LEU A 91 8.24 7.28 23.39
C LEU A 91 8.37 7.17 24.91
N ASP A 92 9.09 8.10 25.54
CA ASP A 92 9.20 8.22 26.99
C ASP A 92 7.87 8.61 27.65
N GLU A 93 7.09 9.47 27.00
CA GLU A 93 5.74 9.80 27.45
C GLU A 93 4.81 8.59 27.38
N LYS A 94 4.81 7.87 26.24
CA LYS A 94 4.01 6.65 26.06
C LYS A 94 4.38 5.56 27.09
N SER A 95 5.67 5.31 27.29
CA SER A 95 6.12 4.30 28.27
C SER A 95 5.73 4.68 29.70
N LYS A 96 5.78 5.97 30.07
CA LYS A 96 5.29 6.46 31.37
C LYS A 96 3.78 6.32 31.54
N VAL A 97 3.01 6.40 30.45
CA VAL A 97 1.55 6.21 30.48
C VAL A 97 1.22 4.72 30.66
N GLU A 98 1.89 3.81 29.94
CA GLU A 98 1.69 2.36 30.08
C GLU A 98 2.02 1.88 31.50
N LEU A 99 3.12 2.36 32.10
CA LEU A 99 3.49 2.03 33.49
C LEU A 99 2.46 2.53 34.52
N LYS A 100 1.77 3.64 34.24
CA LYS A 100 0.73 4.19 35.12
C LYS A 100 -0.60 3.44 35.01
N GLU A 101 -0.87 2.81 33.87
CA GLU A 101 -2.07 2.00 33.66
C GLU A 101 -1.93 0.64 34.35
N ASP A 102 -0.75 0.01 34.29
CA ASP A 102 -0.44 -1.23 35.03
C ASP A 102 -0.46 -1.02 36.57
N GLU A 103 -0.01 0.14 37.06
CA GLU A 103 -0.10 0.47 38.49
C GLU A 103 -1.55 0.66 39.00
N LYS A 104 -2.50 0.98 38.11
CA LYS A 104 -3.91 1.14 38.48
C LYS A 104 -4.67 -0.19 38.53
N GLU A 105 -4.32 -1.17 37.69
CA GLU A 105 -4.90 -2.52 37.78
C GLU A 105 -4.29 -3.38 38.90
N GLY A 106 -3.09 -3.07 39.37
CA GLY A 106 -2.40 -3.80 40.45
C GLY A 106 -2.85 -3.52 41.89
N ARG A 107 -3.73 -2.55 42.16
CA ARG A 107 -4.14 -2.15 43.53
C ARG A 107 -5.45 -2.80 44.02
N GLY A 108 -5.71 -4.03 43.58
CA GLY A 108 -6.82 -4.88 44.07
C GLY A 108 -6.38 -5.93 45.09
N ARG A 109 -6.06 -5.50 46.32
CA ARG A 109 -6.08 -6.27 47.59
C ARG A 109 -5.56 -7.72 47.58
N GLY A 110 -4.30 -7.89 47.98
CA GLY A 110 -3.77 -9.17 48.47
C GLY A 110 -4.53 -9.69 49.71
N ARG A 111 -4.84 -10.98 49.71
CA ARG A 111 -5.19 -11.80 50.88
C ARG A 111 -4.25 -13.01 50.91
N PRO A 112 -3.69 -13.40 52.08
CA PRO A 112 -2.58 -14.37 52.15
C PRO A 112 -3.03 -15.81 51.87
N PRO A 113 -2.10 -16.73 51.53
CA PRO A 113 -2.42 -18.06 51.01
C PRO A 113 -2.80 -19.03 52.14
N LYS A 114 -3.83 -19.85 51.92
CA LYS A 114 -4.11 -21.07 52.70
C LYS A 114 -3.90 -22.29 51.80
N LYS A 115 -3.13 -23.26 52.32
CA LYS A 115 -2.73 -24.52 51.70
C LYS A 115 -3.90 -25.43 51.31
N GLU A 116 -3.78 -25.99 50.10
CA GLU A 116 -4.08 -27.35 49.58
C GLU A 116 -5.33 -28.12 50.03
N LYS A 117 -6.16 -28.47 49.03
CA LYS A 117 -6.64 -29.86 48.81
C LYS A 117 -7.09 -30.07 47.35
N GLU A 118 -6.82 -31.27 46.83
CA GLU A 118 -6.89 -31.70 45.43
C GLU A 118 -8.33 -31.94 44.88
N ARG A 119 -8.52 -31.57 43.58
CA ARG A 119 -9.27 -32.11 42.38
C ARG A 119 -10.53 -33.02 42.56
N PRO A 120 -11.40 -33.28 41.54
CA PRO A 120 -11.35 -33.05 40.07
C PRO A 120 -12.67 -32.40 39.47
N ASP A 121 -12.70 -31.71 38.32
CA ASP A 121 -12.87 -32.09 36.88
C ASP A 121 -14.20 -31.56 36.26
N GLU A 122 -14.11 -31.28 34.95
CA GLU A 122 -15.14 -31.18 33.89
C GLU A 122 -15.92 -29.86 33.65
N GLY A 123 -15.88 -29.38 32.38
CA GLY A 123 -16.97 -28.53 31.86
C GLY A 123 -16.68 -27.44 30.79
N SER A 124 -16.20 -27.82 29.60
CA SER A 124 -16.69 -27.33 28.27
C SER A 124 -16.62 -25.85 27.80
N ARG A 125 -15.70 -25.58 26.84
CA ARG A 125 -15.84 -24.91 25.50
C ARG A 125 -16.32 -23.42 25.37
N PRO A 126 -16.24 -22.77 24.18
CA PRO A 126 -15.07 -22.44 23.34
C PRO A 126 -15.09 -20.97 22.80
N ASP A 127 -14.08 -20.62 21.99
CA ASP A 127 -13.99 -19.62 20.89
C ASP A 127 -14.86 -18.35 20.87
N ARG A 128 -14.19 -17.19 20.69
CA ARG A 128 -14.80 -15.98 20.10
C ARG A 128 -13.87 -15.33 19.08
N ILE A 129 -13.96 -15.85 17.86
CA ILE A 129 -13.82 -15.07 16.62
C ILE A 129 -14.86 -13.95 16.67
N ARG A 130 -14.45 -12.69 16.47
CA ARG A 130 -15.38 -11.58 16.21
C ARG A 130 -15.44 -11.35 14.71
N GLU A 131 -16.51 -11.88 14.10
CA GLU A 131 -17.01 -11.46 12.80
C GLU A 131 -17.46 -9.99 12.89
N ILE A 132 -17.05 -9.18 11.92
CA ILE A 132 -17.68 -7.88 11.62
C ILE A 132 -18.51 -8.13 10.36
N LYS A 133 -19.83 -7.94 10.51
CA LYS A 133 -20.83 -8.06 9.45
C LYS A 133 -21.29 -6.66 9.05
N ASP A 134 -21.33 -6.44 7.74
CA ASP A 134 -21.80 -5.25 7.03
C ASP A 134 -23.30 -4.94 7.25
N GLU A 135 -23.72 -3.76 6.74
CA GLU A 135 -25.08 -3.19 6.49
C GLU A 135 -25.30 -1.85 7.24
N ASP A 136 -25.85 -0.76 6.70
CA ASP A 136 -26.15 -0.30 5.33
C ASP A 136 -26.54 1.21 5.40
N GLU A 137 -26.61 1.84 4.22
CA GLU A 137 -27.20 3.14 3.82
C GLU A 137 -28.07 3.98 4.79
N ASP A 138 -27.76 5.29 4.89
CA ASP A 138 -28.80 6.33 4.98
C ASP A 138 -28.40 7.60 4.19
N THR A 139 -29.05 7.81 3.05
CA THR A 139 -28.93 8.98 2.18
C THR A 139 -30.03 10.01 2.48
N PRO A 140 -29.72 11.32 2.49
CA PRO A 140 -30.73 12.33 2.15
C PRO A 140 -30.45 13.05 0.82
N ARG A 141 -31.41 12.94 -0.13
CA ARG A 141 -31.45 13.71 -1.39
C ARG A 141 -32.06 15.12 -1.20
N ARG A 142 -31.29 16.14 -1.60
CA ARG A 142 -31.58 17.42 -2.35
C ARG A 142 -32.89 18.22 -2.15
N PRO A 143 -32.82 19.56 -2.27
CA PRO A 143 -33.20 20.18 -3.55
C PRO A 143 -32.25 21.31 -4.01
N GLY A 144 -32.12 21.51 -5.33
CA GLY A 144 -31.28 22.55 -5.92
C GLY A 144 -32.05 23.69 -6.58
N LYS A 145 -31.38 24.83 -6.83
CA LYS A 145 -31.35 25.54 -8.14
C LYS A 145 -30.56 26.87 -8.11
N ARG A 146 -29.74 27.02 -9.15
CA ARG A 146 -29.29 28.24 -9.87
C ARG A 146 -28.23 29.14 -9.23
N GLY A 147 -27.22 29.47 -10.03
CA GLY A 147 -26.32 30.60 -9.79
C GLY A 147 -25.02 30.49 -10.57
N ARG A 148 -25.02 31.01 -11.79
CA ARG A 148 -23.86 31.23 -12.67
C ARG A 148 -22.95 32.30 -12.05
N ASP A 149 -21.63 32.12 -12.19
CA ASP A 149 -20.60 33.15 -12.50
C ASP A 149 -19.24 33.00 -11.76
N SER A 150 -18.23 32.57 -12.53
CA SER A 150 -16.97 33.29 -12.79
C SER A 150 -16.03 33.71 -11.63
N LYS A 151 -14.93 32.94 -11.43
CA LYS A 151 -13.49 33.33 -11.52
C LYS A 151 -12.59 32.55 -10.53
N PRO A 152 -11.41 32.04 -10.96
CA PRO A 152 -10.44 31.40 -10.06
C PRO A 152 -9.59 32.45 -9.30
N SER A 153 -9.41 32.20 -7.99
CA SER A 153 -8.49 32.91 -7.11
C SER A 153 -7.11 32.25 -7.16
N SER A 154 -6.07 33.02 -7.47
CA SER A 154 -4.67 32.66 -7.24
C SER A 154 -3.97 33.87 -6.64
N PRO A 155 -3.27 33.74 -5.50
CA PRO A 155 -2.30 34.72 -5.06
C PRO A 155 -0.90 34.22 -5.37
N ALA A 156 -0.31 34.71 -6.47
CA ALA A 156 1.12 34.59 -6.72
C ALA A 156 1.84 35.74 -6.01
N HIS A 157 2.68 35.40 -5.03
CA HIS A 157 3.59 36.34 -4.37
C HIS A 157 4.73 36.70 -5.32
N THR A 158 4.93 38.00 -5.55
CA THR A 158 6.21 38.57 -6.01
C THR A 158 7.07 38.91 -4.78
N PRO A 159 8.41 38.94 -4.89
CA PRO A 159 9.03 40.23 -5.20
C PRO A 159 10.33 40.19 -6.04
N SER A 160 10.43 41.20 -6.92
CA SER A 160 11.60 42.06 -7.22
C SER A 160 13.02 41.48 -7.23
N SER A 161 13.68 41.51 -8.40
CA SER A 161 15.11 41.83 -8.44
C SER A 161 15.53 42.60 -9.70
N LYS A 162 16.40 43.59 -9.44
CA LYS A 162 16.90 44.70 -10.26
C LYS A 162 17.51 44.30 -11.62
N ARG A 163 17.11 44.98 -12.70
CA ARG A 163 17.97 45.18 -13.89
C ARG A 163 18.85 46.42 -13.66
N ARG A 164 20.16 46.24 -13.50
CA ARG A 164 21.14 47.33 -13.72
C ARG A 164 21.48 47.37 -15.21
N ARG A 165 21.32 48.55 -15.78
CA ARG A 165 21.77 48.96 -17.12
C ARG A 165 23.28 49.24 -17.03
N ASN A 166 24.04 48.74 -18.01
CA ASN A 166 25.13 49.41 -18.72
C ASN A 166 25.49 48.55 -19.93
#